data_AF-A0A1G8UYE4-F1
#
_entry.id   AF-A0A1G8UYE4-F1
#
_cell.length_a   1.000
_cell.length_b   1.000
_cell.length_c   1.000
_cell.angle_alpha   90.00
_cell.angle_beta   90.00
_cell.angle_gamma   90.00
#
_symmetry.space_group_name_H-M   'P 1'
#
loop_
_entity.id
_entity.type
_entity.pdbx_description
1 polymer ?
#
loop_
_entity_poly.entity_id
_entity_poly.type
_entity_poly.pdbx_seq_one_letter_code
_entity_poly.pdbx_strand_id
1 'polypeptide(L)'
;MKLTAERPFANPEAAARKLVELASGIEPVQDGRIHIEKINAPFLYTLKAAGEEFGAGIRYAVERGWLELHESGTYVRLLSRGEIH
;
A
#
# COMPACT_ATOMS: atom_id res chain seq x y z
N MET A 1 10.42 -25.57 -18.58
CA MET A 1 10.83 -24.29 -17.96
C MET A 1 9.77 -23.91 -16.96
N LYS A 2 10.13 -23.77 -15.69
CA LYS A 2 9.18 -23.47 -14.61
C LYS A 2 8.99 -21.95 -14.65
N LEU A 3 7.84 -21.50 -15.15
CA LEU A 3 7.46 -20.09 -15.17
C LEU A 3 7.58 -19.57 -13.73
N THR A 4 8.63 -18.80 -13.46
CA THR A 4 8.68 -17.98 -12.26
C THR A 4 7.45 -17.09 -12.37
N ALA A 5 6.50 -17.21 -11.42
CA ALA A 5 5.36 -16.32 -11.41
C ALA A 5 5.93 -14.89 -11.42
N GLU A 6 5.54 -14.09 -12.41
CA GLU A 6 5.94 -12.69 -12.50
C GLU A 6 5.64 -12.07 -11.14
N ARG A 7 6.66 -11.62 -10.40
CA ARG A 7 6.50 -11.01 -9.08
C ARG A 7 5.82 -9.65 -9.32
N PRO A 8 4.49 -9.54 -9.16
CA PRO A 8 3.76 -8.40 -9.70
C PRO A 8 4.04 -7.12 -8.92
N PHE A 9 4.63 -7.26 -7.73
CA PHE A 9 4.94 -6.18 -6.80
C PHE A 9 6.44 -5.85 -6.72
N ALA A 10 7.27 -6.46 -7.57
CA ALA A 10 8.69 -6.10 -7.70
C ALA A 10 8.85 -4.66 -8.24
N ASN A 11 7.86 -4.15 -8.98
CA ASN A 11 7.75 -2.74 -9.32
C ASN A 11 7.11 -1.96 -8.14
N PRO A 12 7.83 -1.01 -7.51
CA PRO A 12 7.32 -0.22 -6.39
C PRO A 12 6.02 0.53 -6.71
N GLU A 13 5.82 0.98 -7.94
CA GLU A 13 4.58 1.64 -8.34
C GLU A 13 3.39 0.67 -8.35
N ALA A 14 3.61 -0.57 -8.83
CA ALA A 14 2.56 -1.59 -8.84
C ALA A 14 2.18 -2.00 -7.41
N ALA A 15 3.18 -2.15 -6.52
CA ALA A 15 2.95 -2.34 -5.10
C ALA A 15 2.15 -1.19 -4.48
N ALA A 16 2.57 0.06 -4.72
CA ALA A 16 1.93 1.26 -4.21
C ALA A 16 0.46 1.39 -4.65
N ARG A 17 0.16 1.20 -5.94
CA ARG A 17 -1.22 1.24 -6.46
C ARG A 17 -2.11 0.20 -5.77
N LYS A 18 -1.59 -1.01 -5.55
CA LYS A 18 -2.34 -2.05 -4.86
C LYS A 18 -2.56 -1.73 -3.39
N LEU A 19 -1.59 -1.12 -2.71
CA LEU A 19 -1.74 -0.65 -1.33
C LEU A 19 -2.78 0.46 -1.19
N VAL A 20 -2.81 1.41 -2.14
CA VAL A 20 -3.85 2.45 -2.22
C VAL A 20 -5.23 1.84 -2.46
N GLU A 21 -5.34 0.85 -3.36
CA GLU A 21 -6.60 0.13 -3.60
C GLU A 21 -7.09 -0.58 -2.33
N LEU A 22 -6.20 -1.29 -1.61
CA LEU A 22 -6.53 -1.94 -0.34
C LEU A 22 -6.97 -0.91 0.72
N ALA A 23 -6.26 0.22 0.82
CA ALA A 23 -6.61 1.30 1.73
C ALA A 23 -7.98 1.91 1.40
N SER A 24 -8.31 2.08 0.12
CA SER A 24 -9.60 2.66 -0.35
C SER A 24 -10.81 1.84 0.06
N GLY A 25 -10.64 0.52 0.23
CA GLY A 25 -11.69 -0.38 0.71
C GLY A 25 -11.84 -0.43 2.23
N ILE A 26 -11.05 0.32 3.01
CA ILE A 26 -11.07 0.26 4.47
C ILE A 26 -11.72 1.52 5.03
N GLU A 27 -12.75 1.34 5.86
CA GLU A 27 -13.31 2.44 6.64
C GLU A 27 -12.25 3.00 7.60
N PRO A 28 -11.87 4.29 7.48
CA PRO A 28 -10.92 4.89 8.37
C PRO A 28 -11.52 5.08 9.76
N VAL A 29 -10.66 5.03 10.79
CA VAL A 29 -11.04 5.45 12.15
C VAL A 29 -11.01 6.98 12.25
N GLN A 30 -11.04 7.50 13.48
CA GLN A 30 -10.98 8.95 13.74
C GLN A 30 -9.83 9.62 12.97
N ASP A 31 -10.13 10.82 12.46
CA ASP A 31 -9.16 11.63 11.73
C ASP A 31 -8.60 10.88 10.50
N GLY A 32 -9.44 10.15 9.75
CA GLY A 32 -9.05 9.54 8.47
C GLY A 32 -7.96 8.45 8.52
N ARG A 33 -7.61 7.97 9.72
CA ARG A 33 -6.50 7.02 9.92
C ARG A 33 -6.93 5.59 9.59
N ILE A 34 -6.06 4.86 8.93
CA ILE A 34 -6.21 3.44 8.62
C ILE A 34 -5.06 2.70 9.31
N HIS A 35 -5.38 1.69 10.11
CA HIS A 35 -4.35 0.82 10.71
C HIS A 35 -3.57 0.13 9.58
N ILE A 36 -2.25 0.30 9.56
CA ILE A 36 -1.37 -0.21 8.49
C ILE A 36 -1.46 -1.73 8.34
N GLU A 37 -1.74 -2.45 9.43
CA GLU A 37 -1.90 -3.90 9.41
C GLU A 37 -3.07 -4.34 8.50
N LYS A 38 -4.13 -3.52 8.40
CA LYS A 38 -5.29 -3.83 7.55
C LYS A 38 -4.95 -3.83 6.06
N ILE A 39 -3.88 -3.16 5.64
CA ILE A 39 -3.35 -3.25 4.26
C ILE A 39 -2.15 -4.21 4.16
N ASN A 40 -1.33 -4.32 5.20
CA ASN A 40 -0.17 -5.21 5.23
C ASN A 40 -0.59 -6.69 5.17
N ALA A 41 -1.56 -7.10 6.00
CA ALA A 41 -2.03 -8.48 6.08
C ALA A 41 -2.56 -9.02 4.74
N PRO A 42 -3.50 -8.37 4.03
CA PRO A 42 -3.93 -8.86 2.72
C PRO A 42 -2.82 -8.80 1.68
N PHE A 43 -1.91 -7.82 1.72
CA PHE A 43 -0.80 -7.73 0.77
C PHE A 43 0.17 -8.91 0.90
N LEU A 44 0.57 -9.27 2.13
CA LEU A 44 1.49 -10.38 2.36
C LEU A 44 0.81 -11.74 2.26
N TYR A 45 -0.36 -11.91 2.89
CA TYR A 45 -0.94 -13.24 3.08
C TYR A 45 -1.96 -13.63 2.01
N THR A 46 -2.67 -12.66 1.42
CA THR A 46 -3.63 -12.91 0.34
C THR A 46 -2.97 -12.78 -1.03
N LEU A 47 -2.22 -11.70 -1.26
CA LEU A 47 -1.55 -11.45 -2.54
C LEU A 47 -0.17 -12.12 -2.66
N LYS A 48 0.32 -12.75 -1.59
CA LYS A 48 1.61 -13.46 -1.53
C LYS A 48 2.81 -12.58 -1.91
N ALA A 49 2.73 -11.28 -1.63
CA ALA A 49 3.83 -10.35 -1.79
C ALA A 49 4.85 -10.49 -0.64
N ALA A 50 6.04 -9.92 -0.83
CA ALA A 50 7.10 -9.88 0.16
C ALA A 50 7.07 -8.59 1.01
N GLY A 51 7.66 -8.66 2.21
CA GLY A 51 7.80 -7.49 3.10
C GLY A 51 8.61 -6.36 2.48
N GLU A 52 9.62 -6.68 1.67
CA GLU A 52 10.41 -5.69 0.93
C GLU A 52 9.55 -4.94 -0.12
N GLU A 53 8.65 -5.65 -0.79
CA GLU A 53 7.72 -5.09 -1.77
C GLU A 53 6.68 -4.19 -1.07
N PHE A 54 6.23 -4.57 0.13
CA PHE A 54 5.36 -3.74 0.96
C PHE A 54 6.05 -2.42 1.35
N GLY A 55 7.28 -2.49 1.86
CA GLY A 55 8.06 -1.31 2.24
C GLY A 55 8.33 -0.39 1.06
N ALA A 56 8.73 -0.95 -0.09
CA ALA A 56 8.94 -0.19 -1.32
C ALA A 56 7.65 0.48 -1.82
N GLY A 57 6.51 -0.22 -1.76
CA GLY A 57 5.21 0.31 -2.13
C GLY A 57 4.73 1.44 -1.22
N ILE A 58 4.86 1.30 0.10
CA ILE A 58 4.51 2.36 1.07
C ILE A 58 5.37 3.60 0.81
N ARG A 59 6.69 3.43 0.68
CA ARG A 59 7.60 4.54 0.39
C ARG A 59 7.20 5.27 -0.90
N TYR A 60 6.96 4.53 -1.98
CA TYR A 60 6.55 5.10 -3.26
C TYR A 60 5.22 5.86 -3.16
N ALA A 61 4.22 5.30 -2.47
CA ALA A 61 2.93 5.95 -2.27
C ALA A 61 3.04 7.25 -1.45
N VAL A 62 3.94 7.29 -0.45
CA VAL A 62 4.21 8.50 0.34
C VAL A 62 4.93 9.56 -0.50
N GLU A 63 5.97 9.17 -1.25
CA GLU A 63 6.70 10.09 -2.14
C GLU A 63 5.79 10.71 -3.22
N ARG A 64 4.74 9.98 -3.64
CA ARG A 64 3.74 10.46 -4.61
C ARG A 64 2.57 11.21 -3.99
N GLY A 65 2.48 11.29 -2.66
CA GLY A 65 1.37 11.93 -1.97
C GLY A 65 0.04 11.18 -2.14
N TRP A 66 0.08 9.86 -2.32
CA TRP A 66 -1.10 8.99 -2.35
C TRP A 66 -1.48 8.49 -0.96
N LEU A 67 -0.47 8.24 -0.13
CA LEU A 67 -0.61 7.89 1.28
C LEU A 67 0.21 8.85 2.13
N GLU A 68 -0.29 9.16 3.31
CA GLU A 68 0.52 9.70 4.40
C GLU A 68 0.82 8.56 5.38
N LEU A 69 2.08 8.40 5.78
CA LEU A 69 2.47 7.47 6.84
C LEU A 69 2.64 8.26 8.15
N HIS A 70 1.88 7.87 9.17
CA HIS A 70 2.00 8.47 10.50
C HIS A 70 3.37 8.14 11.11
N GLU A 71 3.94 9.07 11.91
CA GLU A 71 5.27 8.93 12.52
C GLU A 71 5.46 7.63 13.33
N SER A 72 4.38 7.12 13.93
CA SER A 72 4.40 5.88 14.70
C SER A 72 4.55 4.62 13.85
N GLY A 73 4.41 4.75 12.53
CA GLY A 73 4.36 3.64 11.57
C GLY A 73 3.08 2.79 11.67
N THR A 74 2.17 3.09 12.58
CA THR A 74 0.96 2.28 12.87
C THR A 74 -0.20 2.61 11.93
N TYR A 75 -0.22 3.84 11.40
CA TYR A 75 -1.35 4.36 10.64
C TYR A 75 -0.89 4.91 9.30
N VAL A 76 -1.74 4.75 8.30
CA VAL A 76 -1.69 5.50 7.05
C VAL A 76 -2.97 6.30 6.85
N ARG A 77 -2.93 7.36 6.05
CA ARG A 77 -4.12 8.06 5.57
C ARG A 77 -4.12 8.07 4.06
N LEU A 78 -5.28 7.89 3.45
CA LEU A 78 -5.47 8.19 2.04
C LEU A 78 -5.45 9.70 1.85
N LEU A 79 -4.56 10.16 0.98
CA LEU A 79 -4.55 11.55 0.55
C LEU A 79 -5.42 11.65 -0.70
N SER A 80 -6.32 12.63 -0.74
CA SER A 80 -7.31 12.78 -1.83
C SER A 80 -6.71 13.08 -3.21
N ARG A 81 -5.38 13.04 -3.39
CA ARG A 81 -4.77 13.38 -4.67
C ARG A 81 -4.64 12.15 -5.58
N GLY A 82 -5.76 11.87 -6.21
CA GLY A 82 -5.88 11.09 -7.44
C GLY A 82 -6.75 11.79 -8.49
N GLU A 83 -6.87 13.13 -8.47
CA GLU A 83 -7.30 13.85 -9.67
C GLU A 83 -6.18 13.75 -10.70
N ILE A 84 -6.29 12.72 -11.53
CA ILE A 84 -5.67 12.66 -12.85
C ILE A 84 -6.31 13.80 -13.64
N HIS A 85 -5.59 14.93 -13.72
CA HIS A 85 -5.97 16.04 -14.57
C HIS A 85 -5.29 15.91 -15.94
#